data_AF-A0A812I3K9-F1
#
_entry.id   AF-A0A812I3K9-F1
#
_cell.length_a   1.000
_cell.length_b   1.000
_cell.length_c   1.000
_cell.angle_alpha   90.00
_cell.angle_beta   90.00
_cell.angle_gamma   90.00
#
_symmetry.space_group_name_H-M   'P 1'
#
loop_
_entity.id
_entity.type
_entity.pdbx_description
1 polymer ?
#
loop_
_entity_poly.entity_id
_entity_poly.type
_entity_poly.pdbx_seq_one_letter_code
_entity_poly.pdbx_strand_id
1 'polypeptide(L)'
;MLLLAAFLVAETMAVPLANQAEPQTFSEVFCAESPWMCSDTIDCRKPDGEIPSPEEVIQELAALVEKVTKEPNTPNRRSWCFTNSAYWDRVVRKCIVEGDLKAAAHEQFRWSVLMHPLDEMDASYCFLMGLCQNEEVTESTTPEEAVEICNRRFPEPGGWQSVGFHNAPTTVLDFNPRSVDTYTHFNTTEQVESYLKLACAQGNYHCDVMYCKETYCKTDYYYQKYKHYLPSPP
;
A
#
# COMPACT_ATOMS: atom_id res chain seq x y z
N MET A 1 -23.06 4.39 -87.21
CA MET A 1 -23.67 4.94 -85.97
C MET A 1 -24.64 3.91 -85.41
N LEU A 2 -24.27 3.21 -84.35
CA LEU A 2 -25.19 2.73 -83.32
C LEU A 2 -24.36 2.24 -82.12
N LEU A 3 -24.44 3.03 -81.04
CA LEU A 3 -23.87 2.75 -79.72
C LEU A 3 -24.68 1.64 -79.03
N LEU A 4 -24.00 0.71 -78.38
CA LEU A 4 -24.57 -0.23 -77.41
C LEU A 4 -24.03 0.13 -76.03
N ALA A 5 -24.94 0.57 -75.15
CA ALA A 5 -24.67 0.95 -73.77
C ALA A 5 -24.66 -0.30 -72.87
N ALA A 6 -23.62 -0.42 -72.03
CA ALA A 6 -23.50 -1.43 -71.00
C ALA A 6 -24.13 -0.93 -69.69
N PHE A 7 -25.06 -1.70 -69.12
CA PHE A 7 -25.58 -1.50 -67.77
C PHE A 7 -24.71 -2.27 -66.76
N LEU A 8 -24.07 -1.55 -65.85
CA LEU A 8 -23.43 -2.08 -64.64
C LEU A 8 -24.46 -2.05 -63.51
N VAL A 9 -24.82 -3.23 -62.99
CA VAL A 9 -25.60 -3.39 -61.76
C VAL A 9 -24.62 -3.36 -60.59
N ALA A 10 -24.70 -2.33 -59.75
CA ALA A 10 -23.94 -2.25 -58.50
C ALA A 10 -24.75 -2.94 -57.39
N GLU A 11 -24.29 -4.11 -56.94
CA GLU A 11 -24.78 -4.74 -55.72
C GLU A 11 -24.19 -4.02 -54.50
N THR A 12 -25.04 -3.31 -53.76
CA THR A 12 -24.72 -2.75 -52.45
C THR A 12 -24.75 -3.85 -51.40
N MET A 13 -23.59 -4.36 -50.98
CA MET A 13 -23.51 -5.21 -49.79
C MET A 13 -23.72 -4.37 -48.53
N ALA A 14 -24.82 -4.61 -47.82
CA ALA A 14 -25.06 -4.04 -46.50
C ALA A 14 -24.11 -4.71 -45.49
N VAL A 15 -23.16 -3.95 -44.95
CA VAL A 15 -22.33 -4.38 -43.81
C VAL A 15 -23.23 -4.40 -42.57
N PRO A 16 -23.43 -5.54 -41.90
CA PRO A 16 -24.18 -5.56 -40.64
C PRO A 16 -23.48 -4.66 -39.62
N LEU A 17 -24.22 -3.70 -39.06
CA LEU A 17 -23.77 -2.88 -37.95
C LEU A 17 -23.44 -3.80 -36.78
N ALA A 18 -22.14 -4.04 -36.59
CA ALA A 18 -21.64 -4.80 -35.45
C ALA A 18 -22.13 -4.13 -34.16
N ASN A 19 -22.65 -4.94 -33.23
CA ASN A 19 -22.98 -4.56 -31.86
C ASN A 19 -21.81 -3.76 -31.27
N GLN A 20 -21.98 -2.44 -31.15
CA GLN A 20 -21.04 -1.62 -30.40
C GLN A 20 -21.26 -1.93 -28.92
N ALA A 21 -20.27 -2.56 -28.29
CA ALA A 21 -20.28 -2.71 -26.84
C ALA A 21 -20.37 -1.31 -26.21
N GLU A 22 -21.17 -1.19 -25.15
CA GLU A 22 -21.24 0.06 -24.39
C GLU A 22 -19.85 0.45 -23.87
N PRO A 23 -19.49 1.74 -23.88
CA PRO A 23 -18.19 2.18 -23.39
C PRO A 23 -18.08 1.85 -21.90
N GLN A 24 -17.01 1.13 -21.53
CA GLN A 24 -16.72 0.82 -20.14
C GLN A 24 -16.48 2.09 -19.33
N THR A 25 -16.93 2.10 -18.08
CA THR A 25 -16.64 3.22 -17.17
C THR A 25 -15.19 3.15 -16.69
N PHE A 26 -14.66 4.28 -16.21
CA PHE A 26 -13.32 4.30 -15.61
C PHE A 26 -13.23 3.37 -14.39
N SER A 27 -14.30 3.25 -13.60
CA SER A 27 -14.37 2.34 -12.46
C SER A 27 -14.23 0.87 -12.89
N GLU A 28 -14.92 0.49 -13.97
CA GLU A 28 -14.81 -0.88 -14.52
C GLU A 28 -13.40 -1.19 -15.00
N VAL A 29 -12.75 -0.27 -15.71
CA VAL A 29 -11.37 -0.44 -16.18
C VAL A 29 -10.41 -0.52 -14.99
N PHE A 30 -10.51 0.39 -14.02
CA PHE A 30 -9.66 0.42 -12.83
C PHE A 30 -9.78 -0.89 -12.02
N CYS A 31 -11.00 -1.34 -11.74
CA CYS A 31 -11.23 -2.58 -10.99
C CYS A 31 -10.88 -3.84 -11.80
N ALA A 32 -10.90 -3.79 -13.13
CA ALA A 32 -10.41 -4.89 -13.95
C ALA A 32 -8.88 -5.02 -13.90
N GLU A 33 -8.16 -3.89 -13.88
CA GLU A 33 -6.69 -3.87 -13.81
C GLU A 33 -6.16 -4.13 -12.39
N SER A 34 -6.87 -3.65 -11.36
CA SER A 34 -6.49 -3.77 -9.94
C SER A 34 -7.65 -4.29 -9.08
N PRO A 35 -8.15 -5.52 -9.30
CA PRO A 35 -9.35 -6.03 -8.64
C PRO A 35 -9.27 -6.06 -7.11
N TRP A 36 -8.07 -6.22 -6.54
CA TRP A 36 -7.87 -6.20 -5.09
C TRP A 36 -8.15 -4.82 -4.47
N MET A 37 -7.99 -3.72 -5.22
CA MET A 37 -8.34 -2.36 -4.77
C MET A 37 -9.86 -2.14 -4.70
N CYS A 38 -10.64 -3.00 -5.35
CA CYS A 38 -12.10 -2.98 -5.33
C CYS A 38 -12.70 -4.19 -4.58
N SER A 39 -11.87 -4.90 -3.81
CA SER A 39 -12.31 -5.98 -2.93
C SER A 39 -13.00 -5.44 -1.67
N ASP A 40 -13.78 -6.27 -0.99
CA ASP A 40 -14.44 -5.92 0.28
C ASP A 40 -13.45 -5.48 1.39
N THR A 41 -12.16 -5.82 1.24
CA THR A 41 -11.11 -5.46 2.20
C THR A 41 -10.61 -4.02 2.06
N ILE A 42 -10.62 -3.46 0.84
CA ILE A 42 -10.06 -2.13 0.54
C ILE A 42 -11.12 -1.16 0.02
N ASP A 43 -11.99 -1.65 -0.88
CA ASP A 43 -12.96 -0.96 -1.72
C ASP A 43 -12.71 0.54 -1.94
N CYS A 44 -12.02 0.88 -3.02
CA CYS A 44 -11.78 2.26 -3.43
C CYS A 44 -12.99 2.94 -4.10
N ARG A 45 -14.08 2.21 -4.36
CA ARG A 45 -15.28 2.80 -4.97
C ARG A 45 -16.10 3.56 -3.94
N LYS A 46 -16.86 4.54 -4.39
CA LYS A 46 -17.87 5.24 -3.61
C LYS A 46 -19.08 4.31 -3.40
N PRO A 47 -20.03 4.68 -2.52
CA PRO A 47 -21.26 3.90 -2.30
C PRO A 47 -22.11 3.67 -3.57
N ASP A 48 -21.95 4.51 -4.60
CA ASP A 48 -22.60 4.38 -5.91
C ASP A 48 -21.84 3.45 -6.88
N GLY A 49 -20.68 2.92 -6.48
CA GLY A 49 -19.83 2.05 -7.30
C GLY A 49 -18.78 2.77 -8.15
N GLU A 50 -18.76 4.11 -8.16
CA GLU A 50 -17.82 4.89 -8.97
C GLU A 50 -16.50 5.16 -8.24
N ILE A 51 -15.43 5.43 -8.97
CA ILE A 51 -14.16 5.88 -8.37
C ILE A 51 -14.27 7.38 -7.99
N PRO A 52 -13.72 7.81 -6.84
CA PRO A 52 -13.73 9.23 -6.46
C PRO A 52 -13.12 10.14 -7.53
N SER A 53 -13.70 11.32 -7.73
CA SER A 53 -13.11 12.34 -8.59
C SER A 53 -11.79 12.86 -8.02
N PRO A 54 -10.94 13.54 -8.82
CA PRO A 54 -9.72 14.15 -8.32
C PRO A 54 -9.95 15.11 -7.13
N GLU A 55 -11.04 15.87 -7.13
CA GLU A 55 -11.40 16.77 -6.03
C GLU A 55 -11.77 16.00 -4.75
N GLU A 56 -12.53 14.91 -4.90
CA GLU A 56 -12.87 14.01 -3.78
C GLU A 56 -11.61 13.34 -3.21
N VAL A 57 -10.67 12.92 -4.07
CA VAL A 57 -9.35 12.39 -3.66
C VAL A 57 -8.57 13.42 -2.85
N ILE A 58 -8.52 14.68 -3.28
CA ILE A 58 -7.82 15.75 -2.56
C ILE A 58 -8.45 15.98 -1.17
N GLN A 59 -9.78 15.97 -1.08
CA GLN A 59 -10.49 16.13 0.20
C GLN A 59 -10.23 14.96 1.15
N GLU A 60 -10.27 13.73 0.66
CA GLU A 60 -9.96 12.54 1.46
C GLU A 60 -8.50 12.55 1.92
N LEU A 61 -7.55 12.92 1.04
CA LEU A 61 -6.15 13.08 1.41
C LEU A 61 -5.96 14.12 2.52
N ALA A 62 -6.61 15.27 2.43
CA ALA A 62 -6.54 16.29 3.49
C ALA A 62 -7.06 15.76 4.83
N ALA A 63 -8.11 14.94 4.83
CA ALA A 63 -8.59 14.28 6.05
C ALA A 63 -7.58 13.26 6.60
N LEU A 64 -6.97 12.44 5.73
CA LEU A 64 -5.98 11.44 6.13
C LEU A 64 -4.68 12.06 6.65
N VAL A 65 -4.32 13.26 6.17
CA VAL A 65 -3.20 14.04 6.71
C VAL A 65 -3.40 14.29 8.20
N GLU A 66 -4.61 14.66 8.62
CA GLU A 66 -4.92 14.91 10.04
C GLU A 66 -5.08 13.62 10.84
N LYS A 67 -5.82 12.64 10.31
CA LYS A 67 -6.08 11.38 11.00
C LYS A 67 -6.44 10.27 10.01
N VAL A 68 -5.71 9.15 10.06
CA VAL A 68 -5.95 8.02 9.14
C VAL A 68 -7.20 7.23 9.54
N THR A 69 -7.40 6.94 10.82
CA THR A 69 -8.55 6.13 11.28
C THR A 69 -9.84 6.95 11.29
N LYS A 70 -10.94 6.33 10.81
CA LYS A 70 -12.29 6.93 10.82
C LYS A 70 -13.14 6.43 11.99
N GLU A 71 -12.93 5.18 12.42
CA GLU A 71 -13.71 4.52 13.48
C GLU A 71 -12.78 3.96 14.58
N PRO A 72 -13.25 3.90 15.85
CA PRO A 72 -12.47 3.31 16.94
C PRO A 72 -12.10 1.85 16.67
N ASN A 73 -10.88 1.47 17.05
CA ASN A 73 -10.31 0.14 16.92
C ASN A 73 -10.39 -0.44 15.50
N THR A 74 -10.53 0.40 14.47
CA THR A 74 -10.72 -0.05 13.08
C THR A 74 -9.70 0.64 12.18
N PRO A 75 -8.75 -0.11 11.60
CA PRO A 75 -7.85 0.45 10.60
C PRO A 75 -8.61 0.95 9.38
N ASN A 76 -8.17 2.07 8.80
CA ASN A 76 -8.72 2.60 7.57
C ASN A 76 -7.92 2.06 6.38
N ARG A 77 -8.21 0.83 5.96
CA ARG A 77 -7.54 0.21 4.80
C ARG A 77 -7.84 0.94 3.49
N ARG A 78 -8.97 1.65 3.39
CA ARG A 78 -9.31 2.53 2.25
C ARG A 78 -8.32 3.68 2.09
N SER A 79 -7.55 4.04 3.13
CA SER A 79 -6.44 5.00 2.99
C SER A 79 -5.48 4.63 1.85
N TRP A 80 -5.30 3.33 1.57
CA TRP A 80 -4.44 2.85 0.48
C TRP A 80 -4.89 3.33 -0.91
N CYS A 81 -6.18 3.58 -1.11
CA CYS A 81 -6.76 4.10 -2.34
C CYS A 81 -6.21 5.47 -2.74
N PHE A 82 -5.66 6.20 -1.78
CA PHE A 82 -5.19 7.57 -1.95
C PHE A 82 -3.66 7.67 -1.84
N THR A 83 -2.97 6.55 -1.64
CA THR A 83 -1.50 6.51 -1.47
C THR A 83 -0.81 6.02 -2.73
N ASN A 84 0.53 6.02 -2.72
CA ASN A 84 1.37 5.63 -3.85
C ASN A 84 1.09 4.18 -4.29
N SER A 85 0.73 4.01 -5.56
CA SER A 85 0.47 2.71 -6.17
C SER A 85 1.66 1.75 -6.19
N ALA A 86 2.88 2.26 -5.97
CA ALA A 86 4.09 1.45 -5.89
C ALA A 86 3.98 0.30 -4.87
N TYR A 87 3.18 0.46 -3.81
CA TYR A 87 3.01 -0.55 -2.75
C TYR A 87 1.80 -1.48 -2.98
N TRP A 88 0.91 -1.19 -3.93
CA TRP A 88 -0.36 -1.90 -4.06
C TRP A 88 -0.18 -3.40 -4.34
N ASP A 89 0.68 -3.76 -5.28
CA ASP A 89 0.87 -5.18 -5.64
C ASP A 89 1.49 -6.03 -4.54
N ARG A 90 2.33 -5.43 -3.68
CA ARG A 90 3.18 -6.13 -2.71
C ARG A 90 2.60 -6.09 -1.31
N VAL A 91 2.14 -4.93 -0.86
CA VAL A 91 1.56 -4.77 0.48
C VAL A 91 0.06 -4.99 0.41
N VAL A 92 -0.66 -4.22 -0.41
CA VAL A 92 -2.13 -4.26 -0.40
C VAL A 92 -2.65 -5.60 -0.91
N ARG A 93 -2.24 -6.02 -2.10
CA ARG A 93 -2.70 -7.28 -2.69
C ARG A 93 -2.20 -8.49 -1.90
N LYS A 94 -0.88 -8.69 -1.83
CA LYS A 94 -0.31 -9.93 -1.29
C LYS A 94 -0.46 -10.06 0.21
N CYS A 95 -0.15 -8.99 0.96
CA CYS A 95 -0.25 -9.07 2.41
C CYS A 95 -1.69 -8.90 2.89
N ILE A 96 -2.34 -7.78 2.55
CA ILE A 96 -3.62 -7.41 3.18
C ILE A 96 -4.79 -8.22 2.60
N VAL A 97 -4.86 -8.39 1.28
CA VAL A 97 -6.00 -9.04 0.61
C VAL A 97 -5.81 -10.56 0.50
N GLU A 98 -4.64 -11.04 0.06
CA GLU A 98 -4.35 -12.47 -0.12
C GLU A 98 -3.89 -13.15 1.18
N GLY A 99 -3.40 -12.39 2.17
CA GLY A 99 -2.89 -12.94 3.43
C GLY A 99 -1.52 -13.63 3.32
N ASP A 100 -0.82 -13.51 2.17
CA ASP A 100 0.49 -14.10 1.95
C ASP A 100 1.61 -13.16 2.44
N LEU A 101 1.77 -13.12 3.77
CA LEU A 101 2.71 -12.23 4.45
C LEU A 101 4.16 -12.43 3.99
N LYS A 102 4.52 -13.69 3.70
CA LYS A 102 5.89 -14.06 3.34
C LYS A 102 6.23 -13.72 1.89
N ALA A 103 5.33 -13.98 0.95
CA ALA A 103 5.53 -13.54 -0.42
C ALA A 103 5.58 -12.00 -0.50
N ALA A 104 4.68 -11.32 0.21
CA ALA A 104 4.69 -9.86 0.33
C ALA A 104 6.03 -9.34 0.86
N ALA A 105 6.53 -9.92 1.95
CA ALA A 105 7.81 -9.59 2.57
C ALA A 105 8.98 -9.66 1.58
N HIS A 106 9.13 -10.79 0.88
CA HIS A 106 10.24 -10.99 -0.05
C HIS A 106 10.15 -10.10 -1.29
N GLU A 107 8.95 -9.84 -1.81
CA GLU A 107 8.78 -8.93 -2.94
C GLU A 107 9.08 -7.48 -2.55
N GLN A 108 8.60 -7.05 -1.38
CA GLN A 108 8.87 -5.70 -0.87
C GLN A 108 10.37 -5.49 -0.64
N PHE A 109 11.06 -6.48 -0.06
CA PHE A 109 12.51 -6.44 0.13
C PHE A 109 13.28 -6.28 -1.18
N ARG A 110 12.95 -7.10 -2.19
CA ARG A 110 13.61 -7.02 -3.50
C ARG A 110 13.46 -5.65 -4.12
N TRP A 111 12.27 -5.05 -4.00
CA TRP A 111 12.05 -3.70 -4.51
C TRP A 111 12.81 -2.65 -3.69
N SER A 112 12.79 -2.74 -2.37
CA SER A 112 13.49 -1.79 -1.48
C SER A 112 15.00 -1.77 -1.73
N VAL A 113 15.64 -2.95 -1.88
CA VAL A 113 17.06 -3.08 -2.23
C VAL A 113 17.40 -2.46 -3.59
N LEU A 114 16.49 -2.54 -4.58
CA LEU A 114 16.67 -1.89 -5.88
C LEU A 114 16.54 -0.36 -5.80
N MET A 115 15.85 0.14 -4.77
CA MET A 115 15.55 1.56 -4.55
C MET A 115 16.47 2.18 -3.48
N HIS A 116 17.71 1.71 -3.39
CA HIS A 116 18.71 2.25 -2.44
C HIS A 116 18.75 3.80 -2.45
N PRO A 117 18.72 4.47 -1.28
CA PRO A 117 18.94 3.94 0.07
C PRO A 117 17.68 3.52 0.85
N LEU A 118 16.55 3.25 0.18
CA LEU A 118 15.31 2.88 0.88
C LEU A 118 15.46 1.62 1.76
N ASP A 119 16.28 0.68 1.35
CA ASP A 119 16.59 -0.54 2.09
C ASP A 119 17.26 -0.27 3.44
N GLU A 120 18.10 0.76 3.52
CA GLU A 120 18.77 1.16 4.77
C GLU A 120 17.79 1.85 5.73
N MET A 121 16.83 2.61 5.18
CA MET A 121 15.71 3.17 5.94
C MET A 121 14.80 2.07 6.49
N ASP A 122 14.37 1.14 5.64
CA ASP A 122 13.54 0.00 6.05
C ASP A 122 14.26 -0.88 7.08
N ALA A 123 15.55 -1.16 6.87
CA ALA A 123 16.34 -1.93 7.81
C ALA A 123 16.40 -1.24 9.18
N SER A 124 16.85 0.01 9.24
CA SER A 124 16.90 0.74 10.52
C SER A 124 15.53 0.81 11.22
N TYR A 125 14.44 1.01 10.47
CA TYR A 125 13.07 0.91 10.97
C TYR A 125 12.78 -0.45 11.64
N CYS A 126 13.08 -1.56 10.96
CA CYS A 126 12.88 -2.91 11.47
C CYS A 126 13.57 -3.14 12.83
N PHE A 127 14.81 -2.68 12.96
CA PHE A 127 15.61 -2.89 14.18
C PHE A 127 15.22 -1.91 15.29
N LEU A 128 15.03 -0.62 15.00
CA LEU A 128 14.62 0.40 15.98
C LEU A 128 13.26 0.13 16.61
N MET A 129 12.35 -0.45 15.82
CA MET A 129 11.02 -0.82 16.31
C MET A 129 10.97 -2.24 16.90
N GLY A 130 12.10 -2.96 16.97
CA GLY A 130 12.16 -4.30 17.54
C GLY A 130 11.32 -5.32 16.79
N LEU A 131 11.07 -5.14 15.49
CA LEU A 131 10.21 -6.03 14.71
C LEU A 131 10.86 -7.40 14.49
N CYS A 132 12.19 -7.49 14.54
CA CYS A 132 12.93 -8.75 14.49
C CYS A 132 12.64 -9.71 15.65
N GLN A 133 12.29 -9.16 16.81
CA GLN A 133 12.02 -9.93 18.04
C GLN A 133 10.51 -10.07 18.31
N ASN A 134 9.66 -9.66 17.37
CA ASN A 134 8.22 -9.78 17.55
C ASN A 134 7.78 -11.24 17.40
N GLU A 135 7.28 -11.82 18.50
CA GLU A 135 6.77 -13.19 18.54
C GLU A 135 5.24 -13.25 18.38
N GLU A 136 4.53 -12.12 18.52
CA GLU A 136 3.07 -12.05 18.43
C GLU A 136 2.57 -12.23 16.97
N VAL A 137 3.31 -11.71 16.00
CA VAL A 137 3.01 -11.88 14.57
C VAL A 137 3.67 -13.15 14.04
N THR A 138 2.84 -14.02 13.48
CA THR A 138 3.21 -15.29 12.85
C THR A 138 2.85 -15.26 11.35
N GLU A 139 3.25 -16.28 10.59
CA GLU A 139 2.90 -16.39 9.16
C GLU A 139 1.39 -16.47 8.91
N SER A 140 0.59 -16.84 9.92
CA SER A 140 -0.87 -16.96 9.83
C SER A 140 -1.63 -15.81 10.52
N THR A 141 -0.93 -14.76 10.98
CA THR A 141 -1.60 -13.64 11.66
C THR A 141 -2.53 -12.91 10.70
N THR A 142 -3.80 -12.86 11.07
CA THR A 142 -4.84 -12.17 10.32
C THR A 142 -4.76 -10.65 10.54
N PRO A 143 -5.33 -9.85 9.62
CA PRO A 143 -5.47 -8.41 9.83
C PRO A 143 -6.21 -8.04 11.12
N GLU A 144 -7.20 -8.82 11.54
CA GLU A 144 -7.99 -8.57 12.76
C GLU A 144 -7.17 -8.87 14.03
N GLU A 145 -6.39 -9.95 14.05
CA GLU A 145 -5.44 -10.21 15.15
C GLU A 145 -4.38 -9.11 15.24
N ALA A 146 -3.94 -8.56 14.10
CA ALA A 146 -2.99 -7.46 14.08
C ALA A 146 -3.54 -6.19 14.75
N VAL A 147 -4.84 -5.93 14.68
CA VAL A 147 -5.48 -4.82 15.40
C VAL A 147 -5.34 -4.98 16.91
N GLU A 148 -5.54 -6.20 17.43
CA GLU A 148 -5.38 -6.48 18.85
C GLU A 148 -3.92 -6.30 19.31
N ILE A 149 -2.95 -6.67 18.46
CA ILE A 149 -1.53 -6.39 18.72
C ILE A 149 -1.28 -4.89 18.75
N CYS A 150 -1.83 -4.13 17.78
CA CYS A 150 -1.73 -2.68 17.74
C CYS A 150 -2.32 -2.01 18.98
N ASN A 151 -3.48 -2.48 19.48
CA ASN A 151 -4.12 -1.98 20.69
C ASN A 151 -3.25 -2.17 21.94
N ARG A 152 -2.58 -3.32 22.07
CA ARG A 152 -1.64 -3.58 23.17
C ARG A 152 -0.37 -2.74 23.05
N ARG A 153 0.17 -2.62 21.84
CA ARG A 153 1.44 -1.95 21.58
C ARG A 153 1.35 -0.43 21.66
N PHE A 154 0.24 0.14 21.22
CA PHE A 154 0.00 1.58 21.17
C PHE A 154 -1.36 1.93 21.76
N PRO A 155 -1.53 1.83 23.09
CA PRO A 155 -2.78 2.11 23.77
C PRO A 155 -3.13 3.60 23.73
N GLU A 156 -4.41 3.91 23.89
CA GLU A 156 -4.88 5.28 24.08
C GLU A 156 -4.61 5.80 25.50
N PRO A 157 -4.52 7.14 25.71
CA PRO A 157 -4.59 8.21 24.71
C PRO A 157 -3.27 8.42 23.94
N GLY A 158 -3.37 8.75 22.65
CA GLY A 158 -2.19 9.01 21.80
C GLY A 158 -1.62 7.76 21.11
N GLY A 159 -2.47 6.73 20.99
CA GLY A 159 -2.14 5.44 20.40
C GLY A 159 -2.09 5.48 18.87
N TRP A 160 -2.15 4.31 18.24
CA TRP A 160 -2.14 4.22 16.78
C TRP A 160 -3.40 4.81 16.13
N GLN A 161 -4.47 5.01 16.90
CA GLN A 161 -5.72 5.54 16.36
C GLN A 161 -5.70 7.06 16.26
N SER A 162 -4.73 7.74 16.87
CA SER A 162 -4.65 9.21 16.88
C SER A 162 -3.73 9.80 15.82
N VAL A 163 -3.10 8.98 14.95
CA VAL A 163 -2.13 9.47 13.96
C VAL A 163 -2.77 9.76 12.59
N GLY A 164 -2.22 10.77 11.92
CA GLY A 164 -2.44 11.11 10.52
C GLY A 164 -1.13 11.11 9.73
N PHE A 165 -1.19 11.29 8.40
CA PHE A 165 0.03 11.33 7.58
C PHE A 165 0.96 12.50 7.96
N HIS A 166 0.48 13.58 8.58
CA HIS A 166 1.34 14.65 9.08
C HIS A 166 2.32 14.18 10.18
N ASN A 167 2.04 13.05 10.84
CA ASN A 167 2.94 12.47 11.85
C ASN A 167 4.07 11.66 11.23
N ALA A 168 3.96 11.25 9.95
CA ALA A 168 5.04 10.56 9.27
C ALA A 168 6.25 11.49 9.13
N PRO A 169 7.48 10.98 9.27
CA PRO A 169 8.66 11.75 8.92
C PRO A 169 8.53 12.26 7.49
N THR A 170 8.71 13.56 7.28
CA THR A 170 8.59 14.20 5.96
C THR A 170 9.49 13.55 4.92
N THR A 171 10.60 12.95 5.35
CA THR A 171 11.55 12.17 4.52
C THR A 171 10.94 10.93 3.87
N VAL A 172 9.86 10.37 4.43
CA VAL A 172 9.17 9.19 3.87
C VAL A 172 8.10 9.59 2.85
N LEU A 173 7.51 10.77 3.01
CA LEU A 173 6.47 11.28 2.12
C LEU A 173 7.04 12.08 0.94
N ASP A 174 8.20 12.72 1.13
CA ASP A 174 8.90 13.45 0.09
C ASP A 174 9.78 12.50 -0.72
N PHE A 175 9.17 11.78 -1.67
CA PHE A 175 9.89 10.99 -2.68
C PHE A 175 10.67 11.85 -3.69
N ASN A 176 10.93 13.13 -3.41
CA ASN A 176 11.83 13.92 -4.23
C ASN A 176 13.23 13.28 -4.12
N PRO A 177 13.74 12.64 -5.19
CA PRO A 177 15.02 11.93 -5.14
C PRO A 177 16.21 12.85 -4.82
N ARG A 178 16.01 14.18 -4.82
CA ARG A 178 17.00 15.17 -4.41
C ARG A 178 17.01 15.50 -2.91
N SER A 179 15.96 15.19 -2.15
CA SER A 179 15.91 15.40 -0.69
C SER A 179 16.30 14.16 0.12
N VAL A 180 16.22 12.97 -0.50
CA VAL A 180 16.64 11.67 0.07
C VAL A 180 18.14 11.61 0.41
N ASP A 181 18.96 12.51 -0.14
CA ASP A 181 20.42 12.52 0.03
C ASP A 181 20.88 12.77 1.49
N THR A 182 19.99 13.21 2.39
CA THR A 182 20.37 13.54 3.78
C THR A 182 20.09 12.45 4.82
N TYR A 183 19.19 11.50 4.53
CA TYR A 183 18.83 10.44 5.48
C TYR A 183 18.97 9.08 4.82
N THR A 184 20.10 8.44 5.06
CA THR A 184 20.34 7.05 4.63
C THR A 184 19.68 6.04 5.56
N HIS A 185 19.33 6.41 6.80
CA HIS A 185 18.70 5.54 7.78
C HIS A 185 18.09 6.37 8.94
N PHE A 186 17.19 5.75 9.70
CA PHE A 186 16.72 6.27 10.98
C PHE A 186 17.71 5.92 12.10
N ASN A 187 17.79 6.75 13.13
CA ASN A 187 18.71 6.56 14.25
C ASN A 187 18.06 6.65 15.63
N THR A 188 16.77 7.01 15.73
CA THR A 188 16.03 7.00 17.00
C THR A 188 14.65 6.37 16.82
N THR A 189 14.14 5.74 17.87
CA THR A 189 12.79 5.16 17.90
C THR A 189 11.71 6.23 17.71
N GLU A 190 11.93 7.46 18.20
CA GLU A 190 11.00 8.59 18.03
C GLU A 190 10.71 8.89 16.55
N GLN A 191 11.73 8.79 15.68
CA GLN A 191 11.55 9.01 14.24
C GLN A 191 10.63 7.98 13.58
N VAL A 192 10.64 6.75 14.08
CA VAL A 192 9.99 5.61 13.42
C VAL A 192 8.71 5.16 14.11
N GLU A 193 8.45 5.61 15.33
CA GLU A 193 7.26 5.21 16.08
C GLU A 193 5.97 5.63 15.37
N SER A 194 5.92 6.87 14.85
CA SER A 194 4.75 7.34 14.10
C SER A 194 4.53 6.55 12.81
N TYR A 195 5.60 6.06 12.18
CA TYR A 195 5.51 5.21 11.00
C TYR A 195 4.88 3.84 11.32
N LEU A 196 5.27 3.21 12.43
CA LEU A 196 4.65 1.95 12.85
C LEU A 196 3.20 2.15 13.35
N LYS A 197 2.89 3.28 13.99
CA LYS A 197 1.51 3.66 14.32
C LYS A 197 0.67 3.85 13.06
N LEU A 198 1.22 4.45 12.00
CA LEU A 198 0.57 4.56 10.70
C LEU A 198 0.33 3.18 10.08
N ALA A 199 1.28 2.25 10.16
CA ALA A 199 1.08 0.88 9.69
C ALA A 199 -0.10 0.19 10.43
N CYS A 200 -0.26 0.44 11.73
CA CYS A 200 -1.47 0.02 12.46
C CYS A 200 -2.73 0.72 11.92
N ALA A 201 -2.69 2.05 11.74
CA ALA A 201 -3.83 2.83 11.26
C ALA A 201 -4.30 2.47 9.85
N GLN A 202 -3.37 2.08 8.98
CA GLN A 202 -3.64 1.63 7.61
C GLN A 202 -3.92 0.12 7.50
N GLY A 203 -3.71 -0.63 8.58
CA GLY A 203 -4.04 -2.05 8.68
C GLY A 203 -2.98 -3.01 8.13
N ASN A 204 -1.72 -2.59 8.02
CA ASN A 204 -0.60 -3.38 7.50
C ASN A 204 0.51 -3.67 8.54
N TYR A 205 0.29 -3.43 9.84
CA TYR A 205 1.28 -3.71 10.89
C TYR A 205 1.92 -5.11 10.80
N HIS A 206 1.10 -6.14 10.62
CA HIS A 206 1.55 -7.53 10.51
C HIS A 206 2.37 -7.78 9.23
N CYS A 207 2.09 -7.03 8.15
CA CYS A 207 2.92 -7.03 6.94
C CYS A 207 4.33 -6.54 7.23
N ASP A 208 4.45 -5.40 7.94
CA ASP A 208 5.74 -4.81 8.29
C ASP A 208 6.57 -5.73 9.19
N VAL A 209 5.92 -6.34 10.19
CA VAL A 209 6.60 -7.31 11.07
C VAL A 209 7.11 -8.51 10.27
N MET A 210 6.28 -9.11 9.41
CA MET A 210 6.72 -10.24 8.60
C MET A 210 7.79 -9.84 7.58
N TYR A 211 7.65 -8.66 6.98
CA TYR A 211 8.64 -8.07 6.10
C TYR A 211 10.00 -8.03 6.77
N CYS A 212 10.10 -7.47 7.97
CA CYS A 212 11.33 -7.43 8.73
C CYS A 212 11.86 -8.82 9.07
N LYS A 213 11.00 -9.68 9.66
CA LYS A 213 11.38 -11.04 10.12
C LYS A 213 11.92 -11.90 8.98
N GLU A 214 11.31 -11.84 7.81
CA GLU A 214 11.70 -12.68 6.68
C GLU A 214 12.89 -12.15 5.88
N THR A 215 13.33 -10.90 6.12
CA THR A 215 14.29 -10.22 5.24
C THR A 215 15.46 -9.61 6.03
N TYR A 216 15.36 -8.36 6.47
CA TYR A 216 16.44 -7.62 7.13
C TYR A 216 16.99 -8.33 8.37
N CYS A 217 16.11 -8.95 9.17
CA CYS A 217 16.51 -9.66 10.39
C CYS A 217 17.33 -10.93 10.13
N LYS A 218 17.24 -11.49 8.91
CA LYS A 218 17.96 -12.71 8.48
C LYS A 218 19.15 -12.41 7.56
N THR A 219 19.30 -11.17 7.12
CA THR A 219 20.36 -10.78 6.18
C THR A 219 21.57 -10.26 6.95
N ASP A 220 22.70 -10.97 6.85
CA ASP A 220 23.92 -10.70 7.63
C ASP A 220 24.35 -9.23 7.59
N TYR A 221 24.33 -8.59 6.42
CA TYR A 221 24.71 -7.18 6.27
C TYR A 221 23.89 -6.27 7.19
N TYR A 222 22.57 -6.26 7.05
CA TYR A 222 21.69 -5.40 7.83
C TYR A 222 21.66 -5.78 9.31
N TYR A 223 21.70 -7.09 9.61
CA TYR A 223 21.75 -7.55 10.99
C TYR A 223 23.00 -7.06 11.71
N GLN A 224 24.20 -7.26 11.14
CA GLN A 224 25.43 -6.78 11.78
C GLN A 224 25.44 -5.27 11.94
N LYS A 225 24.91 -4.54 10.94
CA LYS A 225 24.83 -3.08 10.96
C LYS A 225 23.87 -2.55 12.01
N TYR A 226 22.67 -3.10 12.13
CA TYR A 226 21.56 -2.51 12.90
C TYR A 226 21.16 -3.26 14.17
N LYS A 227 21.70 -4.44 14.46
CA LYS A 227 21.38 -5.20 15.70
C LYS A 227 21.61 -4.42 17.00
N HIS A 228 22.45 -3.38 16.98
CA HIS A 228 22.69 -2.52 18.14
C HIS A 228 21.49 -1.62 18.51
N TYR A 229 20.47 -1.52 17.64
CA TYR A 229 19.19 -0.88 17.94
C TYR A 229 18.18 -1.81 18.61
N LEU A 230 18.39 -3.12 18.57
CA LEU A 230 17.47 -4.04 19.23
C LEU A 230 17.51 -3.78 20.74
N PRO A 231 16.34 -3.79 21.41
CA PRO A 231 16.32 -3.75 22.86
C PRO A 231 17.13 -4.92 23.41
N SER A 232 17.84 -4.68 24.51
CA SER A 232 18.52 -5.74 25.23
C SER A 232 17.53 -6.86 25.54
N PRO A 233 17.91 -8.15 25.41
CA PRO A 233 17.09 -9.24 25.87
C PRO A 233 16.69 -8.99 27.34
N PRO A 234 15.43 -9.26 27.72
CA PRO A 234 14.97 -9.11 29.09
C PRO A 234 15.78 -9.96 30.09
#